data_AF-A0A1A8D8J1-F1
#
_entry.id   AF-A0A1A8D8J1-F1
#
_cell.length_a   1.000
_cell.length_b   1.000
_cell.length_c   1.000
_cell.angle_alpha   90.00
_cell.angle_beta   90.00
_cell.angle_gamma   90.00
#
_symmetry.space_group_name_H-M   'P 1'
#
loop_
_entity.id
_entity.type
_entity.pdbx_description
1 polymer ?
#
loop_
_entity_poly.entity_id
_entity_poly.type
_entity_poly.pdbx_seq_one_letter_code
_entity_poly.pdbx_strand_id
1 'polypeptide(L)'
;HVTCSRSTLCPAQRESTRYLFVFGSSARVLCPNMGLEAWYMDSSDDDQRKPHRLNPNVSVSLDELRKLGVFHWKLNADVYETDPELEQIRKEQGYSYMDIITIHKDTLPNYEEKVKVFYEEHLHLDDEIRYVLDGQAYFDVRDEKDRWIRIAMEKGDLITLPAGIYHRFTLDETNYVKAMRLFVGEPVWKAYNRPADDFHIRQKYVASLQGS
;
A
#
# COMPACT_ATOMS: atom_id res chain seq x y z
N HIS A 1 -6.19 57.72 -1.67
CA HIS A 1 -7.06 57.57 -0.48
C HIS A 1 -8.51 57.48 -0.95
N VAL A 2 -9.22 56.44 -0.48
CA VAL A 2 -10.70 56.26 -0.48
C VAL A 2 -11.34 56.05 -1.86
N THR A 3 -11.59 54.83 -2.37
CA THR A 3 -12.58 53.77 -2.02
C THR A 3 -14.06 54.22 -1.96
N CYS A 4 -14.82 53.77 -2.98
CA CYS A 4 -16.28 53.70 -3.09
C CYS A 4 -16.55 52.32 -3.74
N SER A 5 -17.53 51.48 -3.44
CA SER A 5 -18.52 51.29 -2.37
C SER A 5 -19.13 49.90 -2.65
N ARG A 6 -19.51 49.22 -1.56
CA ARG A 6 -20.34 48.00 -1.44
C ARG A 6 -21.16 47.56 -2.67
N SER A 7 -21.19 46.24 -2.91
CA SER A 7 -22.39 45.42 -2.69
C SER A 7 -22.14 43.92 -2.88
N THR A 8 -22.58 43.17 -1.88
CA THR A 8 -22.82 41.73 -1.79
C THR A 8 -23.51 41.10 -3.01
N LEU A 9 -23.12 39.86 -3.35
CA LEU A 9 -24.01 38.68 -3.49
C LEU A 9 -23.20 37.47 -3.99
N CYS A 10 -23.26 36.36 -3.24
CA CYS A 10 -23.07 35.01 -3.76
C CYS A 10 -24.48 34.52 -4.18
N PRO A 11 -24.65 33.78 -5.29
CA PRO A 11 -24.60 32.33 -5.16
C PRO A 11 -24.14 31.55 -6.41
N ALA A 12 -23.67 30.33 -6.12
CA ALA A 12 -23.92 29.05 -6.82
C ALA A 12 -23.58 28.87 -8.32
N GLN A 13 -22.84 27.79 -8.55
CA GLN A 13 -22.91 26.85 -9.66
C GLN A 13 -22.87 27.44 -11.08
N ARG A 14 -21.70 27.32 -11.72
CA ARG A 14 -21.62 27.20 -13.18
C ARG A 14 -20.69 26.07 -13.56
N GLU A 15 -21.31 25.05 -14.16
CA GLU A 15 -20.74 24.07 -15.04
C GLU A 15 -19.84 24.76 -16.08
N SER A 16 -18.58 24.32 -16.20
CA SER A 16 -17.68 24.82 -17.24
C SER A 16 -17.67 23.85 -18.42
N THR A 17 -18.42 24.18 -19.46
CA THR A 17 -18.28 23.58 -20.78
C THR A 17 -17.18 24.32 -21.55
N ARG A 18 -16.18 23.55 -22.00
CA ARG A 18 -15.34 23.72 -23.20
C ARG A 18 -14.64 25.07 -23.43
N TYR A 19 -13.32 25.05 -23.32
CA TYR A 19 -12.44 25.66 -24.33
C TYR A 19 -11.51 24.59 -24.89
N LEU A 20 -11.69 24.30 -26.19
CA LEU A 20 -10.85 23.44 -27.00
C LEU A 20 -9.75 24.34 -27.58
N PHE A 21 -8.50 24.11 -27.19
CA PHE A 21 -7.34 24.53 -27.98
C PHE A 21 -6.50 23.28 -28.23
N VAL A 22 -6.49 22.85 -29.49
CA VAL A 22 -5.66 21.78 -30.03
C VAL A 22 -4.38 22.41 -30.54
N PHE A 23 -3.21 22.06 -30.00
CA PHE A 23 -1.94 21.93 -30.73
C PHE A 23 -0.91 21.21 -29.84
N GLY A 24 -0.32 20.12 -30.33
CA GLY A 24 0.83 19.46 -29.71
C GLY A 24 0.65 17.96 -29.51
N SER A 25 1.09 17.19 -30.50
CA SER A 25 1.07 15.73 -30.53
C SER A 25 1.98 15.14 -29.44
N SER A 26 1.38 14.65 -28.37
CA SER A 26 1.87 13.50 -27.62
C SER A 26 0.63 12.77 -27.13
N ALA A 27 0.32 11.64 -27.75
CA ALA A 27 -0.66 10.72 -27.22
C ALA A 27 -0.13 10.26 -25.86
N ARG A 28 -0.55 10.94 -24.78
CA ARG A 28 -0.52 10.34 -23.46
C ARG A 28 -1.38 9.10 -23.59
N VAL A 29 -0.74 7.94 -23.62
CA VAL A 29 -1.41 6.69 -23.30
C VAL A 29 -2.08 6.97 -21.97
N LEU A 30 -3.40 7.05 -21.98
CA LEU A 30 -4.19 7.00 -20.76
C LEU A 30 -3.93 5.59 -20.23
N CYS A 31 -2.88 5.44 -19.43
CA CYS A 31 -2.80 4.28 -18.55
C CYS A 31 -4.12 4.31 -17.76
N PRO A 32 -4.97 3.27 -17.86
CA PRO A 32 -6.14 3.21 -17.01
C PRO A 32 -5.65 3.43 -15.59
N ASN A 33 -6.31 4.36 -14.89
CA ASN A 33 -6.07 4.62 -13.48
C ASN A 33 -6.54 3.36 -12.74
N MET A 34 -5.76 2.28 -12.79
CA MET A 34 -6.00 1.06 -12.04
C MET A 34 -5.58 1.40 -10.63
N GLY A 35 -6.55 1.80 -9.82
CA GLY A 35 -6.36 1.95 -8.39
C GLY A 35 -5.94 0.61 -7.78
N LEU A 36 -5.37 0.66 -6.58
CA LEU A 36 -4.97 -0.52 -5.82
C LEU A 36 -6.15 -1.51 -5.73
N GLU A 37 -5.92 -2.76 -6.14
CA GLU A 37 -6.92 -3.81 -6.00
C GLU A 37 -6.75 -4.56 -4.69
N ALA A 38 -7.85 -4.71 -3.95
CA ALA A 38 -7.91 -5.57 -2.78
C ALA A 38 -9.22 -6.37 -2.74
N TRP A 39 -9.20 -7.56 -2.17
CA TRP A 39 -10.36 -8.46 -2.12
C TRP A 39 -10.28 -9.47 -0.97
N TYR A 40 -11.43 -10.00 -0.56
CA TYR A 40 -11.48 -11.12 0.38
C TYR A 40 -11.06 -12.42 -0.29
N MET A 41 -10.29 -13.24 0.44
CA MET A 41 -9.75 -14.49 -0.07
C MET A 41 -10.72 -15.68 0.10
N ASP A 42 -10.62 -16.65 -0.81
CA ASP A 42 -11.16 -17.99 -0.60
C ASP A 42 -10.37 -18.77 0.47
N SER A 43 -10.85 -19.97 0.80
CA SER A 43 -10.22 -20.88 1.76
C SER A 43 -9.51 -22.06 1.09
N SER A 44 -9.16 -21.95 -0.21
CA SER A 44 -8.46 -23.02 -0.94
C SER A 44 -7.03 -23.20 -0.39
N ASP A 45 -6.53 -24.43 -0.41
CA ASP A 45 -5.13 -24.79 -0.14
C ASP A 45 -4.27 -24.82 -1.41
N ASP A 46 -4.81 -24.28 -2.51
CA ASP A 46 -4.09 -24.01 -3.75
C ASP A 46 -2.81 -23.16 -3.54
N ASP A 47 -1.98 -23.09 -4.59
CA ASP A 47 -0.77 -22.26 -4.61
C ASP A 47 -1.05 -20.82 -4.18
N GLN A 48 -0.48 -20.42 -3.03
CA GLN A 48 -0.61 -19.11 -2.40
C GLN A 48 -0.39 -17.91 -3.33
N ARG A 49 0.34 -18.10 -4.43
CA ARG A 49 0.67 -17.08 -5.44
C ARG A 49 -0.48 -16.80 -6.41
N LYS A 50 -1.52 -17.64 -6.45
CA LYS A 50 -2.73 -17.40 -7.25
C LYS A 50 -3.56 -16.27 -6.66
N PRO A 51 -4.51 -15.65 -7.37
CA PRO A 51 -5.31 -14.56 -6.81
C PRO A 51 -6.21 -14.93 -5.61
N HIS A 52 -6.66 -16.18 -5.48
CA HIS A 52 -7.55 -16.64 -4.40
C HIS A 52 -8.80 -15.76 -4.17
N ARG A 53 -9.45 -15.29 -5.23
CA ARG A 53 -10.69 -14.50 -5.11
C ARG A 53 -11.86 -15.40 -4.74
N LEU A 54 -12.74 -14.91 -3.85
CA LEU A 54 -14.05 -15.51 -3.65
C LEU A 54 -14.84 -15.58 -4.97
N ASN A 55 -15.77 -16.53 -5.07
CA ASN A 55 -16.72 -16.63 -6.17
C ASN A 55 -18.16 -16.61 -5.63
N PRO A 56 -18.91 -15.49 -5.77
CA PRO A 56 -18.53 -14.25 -6.46
C PRO A 56 -17.45 -13.43 -5.72
N ASN A 57 -16.69 -12.62 -6.47
CA ASN A 57 -15.63 -11.76 -5.90
C ASN A 57 -16.21 -10.71 -4.95
N VAL A 58 -15.50 -10.45 -3.86
CA VAL A 58 -15.83 -9.41 -2.88
C VAL A 58 -14.63 -8.47 -2.75
N SER A 59 -14.67 -7.34 -3.46
CA SER A 59 -13.63 -6.32 -3.42
C SER A 59 -13.61 -5.56 -2.09
N VAL A 60 -12.44 -5.07 -1.70
CA VAL A 60 -12.23 -4.19 -0.56
C VAL A 60 -11.73 -2.84 -1.07
N SER A 61 -12.38 -1.77 -0.62
CA SER A 61 -12.04 -0.39 -0.99
C SER A 61 -10.86 0.17 -0.19
N LEU A 62 -10.22 1.21 -0.72
CA LEU A 62 -9.19 1.96 0.03
C LEU A 62 -9.71 2.57 1.34
N ASP A 63 -10.99 2.93 1.41
CA ASP A 63 -11.61 3.43 2.65
C ASP A 63 -11.70 2.32 3.71
N GLU A 64 -12.01 1.08 3.31
CA GLU A 64 -12.02 -0.08 4.21
C GLU A 64 -10.62 -0.45 4.67
N LEU A 65 -9.62 -0.41 3.78
CA LEU A 65 -8.21 -0.60 4.17
C LEU A 65 -7.73 0.49 5.15
N ARG A 66 -8.13 1.74 4.94
CA ARG A 66 -7.80 2.85 5.86
C ARG A 66 -8.38 2.66 7.27
N LYS A 67 -9.55 2.02 7.41
CA LYS A 67 -10.10 1.66 8.73
C LYS A 67 -9.25 0.62 9.46
N LEU A 68 -8.50 -0.20 8.73
CA LEU A 68 -7.51 -1.13 9.27
C LEU A 68 -6.14 -0.45 9.51
N GLY A 69 -6.04 0.88 9.32
CA GLY A 69 -4.79 1.63 9.39
C GLY A 69 -3.83 1.38 8.23
N VAL A 70 -4.29 0.72 7.15
CA VAL A 70 -3.49 0.48 5.95
C VAL A 70 -3.59 1.70 5.02
N PHE A 71 -2.46 2.33 4.72
CA PHE A 71 -2.38 3.50 3.85
C PHE A 71 -1.67 3.18 2.54
N HIS A 72 -2.09 3.84 1.46
CA HIS A 72 -1.57 3.64 0.11
C HIS A 72 -1.35 4.97 -0.62
N TRP A 73 -0.31 4.99 -1.46
CA TRP A 73 -0.01 6.06 -2.41
C TRP A 73 0.41 5.45 -3.75
N LYS A 74 0.02 6.09 -4.85
CA LYS A 74 0.50 5.76 -6.20
C LYS A 74 1.54 6.80 -6.63
N LEU A 75 2.75 6.36 -6.95
CA LEU A 75 3.91 7.18 -7.27
C LEU A 75 4.54 6.74 -8.61
N ASN A 76 5.40 7.59 -9.17
CA ASN A 76 6.16 7.23 -10.37
C ASN A 76 7.46 6.49 -10.01
N ALA A 77 7.40 5.16 -10.04
CA ALA A 77 8.54 4.30 -9.73
C ALA A 77 9.74 4.45 -10.67
N ASP A 78 9.59 5.06 -11.86
CA ASP A 78 10.74 5.27 -12.76
C ASP A 78 11.69 6.38 -12.28
N VAL A 79 11.24 7.24 -11.36
CA VAL A 79 12.01 8.39 -10.87
C VAL A 79 12.25 8.34 -9.35
N TYR A 80 12.11 7.17 -8.71
CA TYR A 80 12.16 7.00 -7.25
C TYR A 80 13.38 7.62 -6.56
N GLU A 81 14.51 7.76 -7.26
CA GLU A 81 15.74 8.37 -6.71
C GLU A 81 15.64 9.88 -6.55
N THR A 82 14.75 10.53 -7.29
CA THR A 82 14.61 12.00 -7.35
C THR A 82 13.17 12.49 -7.24
N ASP A 83 12.24 11.59 -6.91
CA ASP A 83 10.81 11.89 -6.87
C ASP A 83 10.48 12.86 -5.71
N PRO A 84 10.04 14.10 -6.01
CA PRO A 84 9.67 15.05 -4.96
C PRO A 84 8.42 14.61 -4.18
N GLU A 85 7.52 13.81 -4.76
CA GLU A 85 6.33 13.31 -4.07
C GLU A 85 6.71 12.26 -3.01
N LEU A 86 7.60 11.33 -3.38
CA LEU A 86 8.17 10.37 -2.42
C LEU A 86 8.89 11.09 -1.27
N GLU A 87 9.71 12.09 -1.59
CA GLU A 87 10.44 12.87 -0.58
C GLU A 87 9.49 13.62 0.37
N GLN A 88 8.37 14.15 -0.15
CA GLN A 88 7.34 14.79 0.67
C GLN A 88 6.67 13.79 1.61
N ILE A 89 6.26 12.61 1.11
CA ILE A 89 5.66 11.55 1.94
C ILE A 89 6.63 11.12 3.03
N ARG A 90 7.91 10.92 2.69
CA ARG A 90 8.94 10.55 3.66
C ARG A 90 9.11 11.59 4.77
N LYS A 91 9.05 12.89 4.44
CA LYS A 91 9.12 13.97 5.44
C LYS A 91 7.89 14.00 6.33
N GLU A 92 6.70 13.87 5.76
CA GLU A 92 5.43 13.94 6.50
C GLU A 92 5.27 12.74 7.45
N GLN A 93 5.67 11.55 7.00
CA GLN A 93 5.54 10.30 7.78
C GLN A 93 6.79 9.98 8.62
N GLY A 94 7.89 10.73 8.46
CA GLY A 94 9.13 10.52 9.21
C GLY A 94 9.97 9.33 8.75
N TYR A 95 9.85 8.91 7.49
CA TYR A 95 10.60 7.78 6.90
C TYR A 95 12.08 8.14 6.64
N SER A 96 12.89 8.10 7.70
CA SER A 96 14.29 8.51 7.69
C SER A 96 15.24 7.48 7.07
N TYR A 97 14.87 6.20 7.05
CA TYR A 97 15.70 5.12 6.49
C TYR A 97 15.05 4.51 5.25
N MET A 98 15.87 4.11 4.28
CA MET A 98 15.44 3.28 3.16
C MET A 98 16.54 2.36 2.65
N ASP A 99 16.15 1.21 2.11
CA ASP A 99 17.00 0.38 1.25
C ASP A 99 16.17 -0.27 0.13
N ILE A 100 16.84 -1.00 -0.76
CA ILE A 100 16.20 -1.71 -1.87
C ILE A 100 16.43 -3.20 -1.71
N ILE A 101 15.36 -3.98 -1.86
CA ILE A 101 15.39 -5.43 -1.94
C ILE A 101 14.83 -5.90 -3.29
N THR A 102 15.47 -6.91 -3.87
CA THR A 102 14.93 -7.66 -5.00
C THR A 102 14.63 -9.07 -4.54
N ILE A 103 13.38 -9.49 -4.67
CA ILE A 103 12.92 -10.83 -4.33
C ILE A 103 12.76 -11.60 -5.64
N HIS A 104 13.76 -12.39 -5.95
CA HIS A 104 13.78 -13.32 -7.07
C HIS A 104 14.69 -14.49 -6.71
N LYS A 105 14.37 -15.69 -7.20
CA LYS A 105 15.09 -16.93 -6.88
C LYS A 105 16.60 -16.85 -7.11
N ASP A 106 17.02 -16.11 -8.13
CA ASP A 106 18.43 -16.04 -8.55
C ASP A 106 19.22 -14.94 -7.84
N THR A 107 18.54 -13.94 -7.24
CA THR A 107 19.21 -12.74 -6.69
C THR A 107 19.08 -12.62 -5.18
N LEU A 108 18.07 -13.24 -4.57
CA LEU A 108 17.84 -13.17 -3.12
C LEU A 108 18.57 -14.33 -2.40
N PRO A 109 19.56 -14.04 -1.52
CA PRO A 109 20.19 -15.08 -0.71
C PRO A 109 19.18 -15.76 0.22
N ASN A 110 19.25 -17.09 0.32
CA ASN A 110 18.31 -17.94 1.06
C ASN A 110 16.85 -17.75 0.63
N TYR A 111 16.61 -17.55 -0.68
CA TYR A 111 15.30 -17.29 -1.26
C TYR A 111 14.19 -18.20 -0.68
N GLU A 112 14.37 -19.52 -0.76
CA GLU A 112 13.35 -20.50 -0.33
C GLU A 112 12.99 -20.41 1.15
N GLU A 113 13.94 -20.05 2.01
CA GLU A 113 13.69 -19.85 3.44
C GLU A 113 12.99 -18.50 3.68
N LYS A 114 13.46 -17.45 3.01
CA LYS A 114 12.91 -16.11 3.16
C LYS A 114 11.45 -16.01 2.70
N VAL A 115 11.11 -16.59 1.54
CA VAL A 115 9.72 -16.55 1.05
C VAL A 115 8.75 -17.29 1.99
N LYS A 116 9.21 -18.35 2.67
CA LYS A 116 8.41 -19.03 3.70
C LYS A 116 8.22 -18.14 4.93
N VAL A 117 9.29 -17.51 5.42
CA VAL A 117 9.22 -16.59 6.56
C VAL A 117 8.30 -15.40 6.26
N PHE A 118 8.37 -14.84 5.05
CA PHE A 118 7.49 -13.74 4.65
C PHE A 118 6.01 -14.14 4.58
N TYR A 119 5.72 -15.39 4.23
CA TYR A 119 4.35 -15.88 4.09
C TYR A 119 3.72 -16.41 5.39
N GLU A 120 4.54 -16.78 6.36
CA GLU A 120 4.06 -17.11 7.70
C GLU A 120 3.32 -15.90 8.29
N GLU A 121 2.14 -16.08 8.86
CA GLU A 121 1.38 -14.96 9.44
C GLU A 121 2.13 -14.35 10.64
N HIS A 122 2.41 -13.06 10.58
CA HIS A 122 3.20 -12.36 11.59
C HIS A 122 2.75 -10.91 11.79
N LEU A 123 3.35 -10.26 12.80
CA LEU A 123 3.27 -8.83 13.01
C LEU A 123 4.67 -8.23 13.24
N HIS A 124 4.74 -6.91 13.12
CA HIS A 124 5.90 -6.09 13.49
C HIS A 124 5.56 -5.12 14.61
N LEU A 125 6.58 -4.69 15.35
CA LEU A 125 6.44 -3.69 16.42
C LEU A 125 6.49 -2.24 15.90
N ASP A 126 6.92 -2.09 14.65
CA ASP A 126 6.97 -0.84 13.90
C ASP A 126 6.16 -1.04 12.60
N ASP A 127 5.85 0.06 11.92
CA ASP A 127 5.13 0.01 10.65
C ASP A 127 5.96 -0.69 9.56
N GLU A 128 5.30 -1.48 8.72
CA GLU A 128 5.90 -2.09 7.54
C GLU A 128 5.58 -1.22 6.31
N ILE A 129 6.59 -0.50 5.81
CA ILE A 129 6.45 0.36 4.63
C ILE A 129 7.18 -0.23 3.44
N ARG A 130 6.49 -0.36 2.31
CA ARG A 130 6.99 -0.96 1.08
C ARG A 130 6.55 -0.16 -0.13
N TYR A 131 7.50 0.16 -1.00
CA TYR A 131 7.26 0.84 -2.27
C TYR A 131 7.74 -0.03 -3.43
N VAL A 132 6.82 -0.50 -4.25
CA VAL A 132 7.13 -1.41 -5.38
C VAL A 132 7.73 -0.62 -6.53
N LEU A 133 9.00 -0.88 -6.81
CA LEU A 133 9.77 -0.25 -7.88
C LEU A 133 9.62 -1.01 -9.20
N ASP A 134 9.41 -2.32 -9.13
CA ASP A 134 9.24 -3.20 -10.29
C ASP A 134 8.59 -4.54 -9.87
N GLY A 135 7.93 -5.22 -10.80
CA GLY A 135 7.21 -6.47 -10.55
C GLY A 135 5.91 -6.29 -9.76
N GLN A 136 5.47 -7.37 -9.12
CA GLN A 136 4.18 -7.46 -8.44
C GLN A 136 4.19 -8.51 -7.32
N ALA A 137 3.36 -8.28 -6.30
CA ALA A 137 3.24 -9.15 -5.15
C ALA A 137 1.92 -8.93 -4.40
N TYR A 138 1.65 -9.80 -3.43
CA TYR A 138 0.52 -9.69 -2.52
C TYR A 138 0.95 -9.42 -1.09
N PHE A 139 0.22 -8.51 -0.44
CA PHE A 139 0.14 -8.44 1.02
C PHE A 139 -1.23 -8.93 1.45
N ASP A 140 -1.27 -9.92 2.32
CA ASP A 140 -2.52 -10.35 2.95
C ASP A 140 -2.59 -9.75 4.35
N VAL A 141 -3.71 -9.15 4.72
CA VAL A 141 -3.96 -8.55 6.04
C VAL A 141 -5.25 -9.09 6.66
N ARG A 142 -5.31 -9.14 8.00
CA ARG A 142 -6.53 -9.51 8.72
C ARG A 142 -7.49 -8.32 8.86
N ASP A 143 -8.76 -8.54 8.54
CA ASP A 143 -9.84 -7.61 8.90
C ASP A 143 -10.24 -7.73 10.38
N GLU A 144 -11.19 -6.90 10.83
CA GLU A 144 -11.71 -6.90 12.21
C GLU A 144 -12.34 -8.24 12.64
N LYS A 145 -12.78 -9.05 11.67
CA LYS A 145 -13.38 -10.38 11.89
C LYS A 145 -12.38 -11.50 11.65
N ASP A 146 -11.09 -11.16 11.60
CA ASP A 146 -9.99 -12.09 11.40
C ASP A 146 -10.04 -12.82 10.04
N ARG A 147 -10.63 -12.20 9.01
CA ARG A 147 -10.65 -12.73 7.64
C ARG A 147 -9.50 -12.15 6.82
N TRP A 148 -8.98 -12.92 5.88
CA TRP A 148 -7.93 -12.46 4.97
C TRP A 148 -8.47 -11.54 3.88
N ILE A 149 -7.83 -10.39 3.77
CA ILE A 149 -7.91 -9.47 2.63
C ILE A 149 -6.58 -9.54 1.90
N ARG A 150 -6.60 -9.86 0.61
CA ARG A 150 -5.44 -9.80 -0.28
C ARG A 150 -5.38 -8.43 -0.95
N ILE A 151 -4.20 -7.81 -0.92
CA ILE A 151 -3.89 -6.53 -1.53
C ILE A 151 -2.87 -6.79 -2.64
N ALA A 152 -3.23 -6.50 -3.89
CA ALA A 152 -2.34 -6.61 -5.03
C ALA A 152 -1.51 -5.34 -5.18
N MET A 153 -0.20 -5.47 -4.98
CA MET A 153 0.78 -4.40 -5.12
C MET A 153 1.54 -4.57 -6.43
N GLU A 154 1.51 -3.55 -7.27
CA GLU A 154 2.24 -3.48 -8.53
C GLU A 154 3.19 -2.28 -8.55
N LYS A 155 3.99 -2.17 -9.61
CA LYS A 155 4.89 -1.03 -9.80
C LYS A 155 4.20 0.32 -9.56
N GLY A 156 4.84 1.14 -8.74
CA GLY A 156 4.36 2.47 -8.36
C GLY A 156 3.51 2.48 -7.09
N ASP A 157 3.14 1.33 -6.51
CA ASP A 157 2.38 1.30 -5.27
C ASP A 157 3.28 1.38 -4.03
N LEU A 158 3.00 2.35 -3.16
CA LEU A 158 3.56 2.47 -1.83
C LEU A 158 2.48 2.14 -0.81
N ILE A 159 2.75 1.19 0.09
CA ILE A 159 1.84 0.77 1.16
C ILE A 159 2.51 0.92 2.53
N THR A 160 1.71 1.24 3.54
CA THR A 160 2.09 1.21 4.96
C THR A 160 1.12 0.30 5.70
N LEU A 161 1.66 -0.77 6.29
CA LEU A 161 0.94 -1.65 7.20
C LEU A 161 1.25 -1.22 8.63
N PRO A 162 0.24 -0.93 9.46
CA PRO A 162 0.48 -0.38 10.79
C PRO A 162 1.06 -1.41 11.74
N ALA A 163 1.92 -0.96 12.65
CA ALA A 163 2.48 -1.79 13.71
C ALA A 163 1.39 -2.57 14.47
N GLY A 164 1.60 -3.87 14.68
CA GLY A 164 0.64 -4.76 15.35
C GLY A 164 -0.46 -5.35 14.46
N ILE A 165 -0.55 -5.02 13.16
CA ILE A 165 -1.43 -5.74 12.23
C ILE A 165 -0.87 -7.13 11.92
N TYR A 166 -1.74 -8.14 11.94
CA TYR A 166 -1.37 -9.45 11.40
C TYR A 166 -1.42 -9.40 9.87
N HIS A 167 -0.30 -9.77 9.26
CA HIS A 167 -0.14 -9.77 7.82
C HIS A 167 0.83 -10.87 7.39
N ARG A 168 0.93 -11.04 6.07
CA ARG A 168 1.93 -11.87 5.40
C ARG A 168 2.16 -11.35 3.99
N PHE A 169 3.28 -11.74 3.40
CA PHE A 169 3.68 -11.37 2.06
C PHE A 169 3.89 -12.62 1.20
N THR A 170 3.45 -12.57 -0.06
CA THR A 170 3.84 -13.54 -1.08
C THR A 170 4.06 -12.86 -2.41
N LEU A 171 4.98 -13.40 -3.20
CA LEU A 171 4.99 -13.12 -4.63
C LEU A 171 3.69 -13.64 -5.25
N ASP A 172 3.38 -13.17 -6.45
CA ASP A 172 2.39 -13.84 -7.29
C ASP A 172 3.05 -14.79 -8.29
N GLU A 173 2.29 -15.24 -9.28
CA GLU A 173 2.73 -16.20 -10.29
C GLU A 173 3.89 -15.70 -11.18
N THR A 174 4.17 -14.39 -11.20
CA THR A 174 5.33 -13.81 -11.90
C THR A 174 6.64 -14.02 -11.15
N ASN A 175 6.58 -14.32 -9.85
CA ASN A 175 7.73 -14.63 -8.99
C ASN A 175 8.83 -13.56 -8.93
N TYR A 176 8.45 -12.28 -9.05
CA TYR A 176 9.41 -11.19 -9.04
C TYR A 176 8.83 -9.91 -8.45
N VAL A 177 9.55 -9.33 -7.48
CA VAL A 177 9.33 -7.94 -7.06
C VAL A 177 10.65 -7.27 -6.70
N LYS A 178 10.79 -6.00 -7.07
CA LYS A 178 11.81 -5.09 -6.55
C LYS A 178 11.09 -4.03 -5.71
N ALA A 179 11.45 -3.92 -4.44
CA ALA A 179 10.80 -3.01 -3.52
C ALA A 179 11.83 -2.15 -2.78
N MET A 180 11.49 -0.88 -2.60
CA MET A 180 12.12 -0.03 -1.60
C MET A 180 11.42 -0.30 -0.26
N ARG A 181 12.21 -0.52 0.79
CA ARG A 181 11.72 -0.68 2.15
C ARG A 181 12.02 0.62 2.90
N LEU A 182 11.03 1.18 3.57
CA LEU A 182 11.16 2.44 4.32
C LEU A 182 10.89 2.22 5.80
N PHE A 183 11.55 2.99 6.67
CA PHE A 183 11.43 2.89 8.13
C PHE A 183 11.47 4.28 8.79
N VAL A 184 10.77 4.38 9.91
CA VAL A 184 10.95 5.46 10.88
C VAL A 184 12.13 5.08 11.79
N GLY A 185 13.22 5.83 11.72
CA GLY A 185 14.45 5.53 12.47
C GLY A 185 15.25 4.36 11.90
N GLU A 186 16.01 3.68 12.77
CA GLU A 186 16.80 2.50 12.41
C GLU A 186 15.90 1.26 12.24
N PRO A 187 16.10 0.46 11.19
CA PRO A 187 15.17 -0.62 10.86
C PRO A 187 15.26 -1.80 11.84
N VAL A 188 14.11 -2.28 12.32
CA VAL A 188 13.97 -3.53 13.06
C VAL A 188 13.12 -4.51 12.26
N TRP A 189 13.77 -5.44 11.57
CA TRP A 189 13.13 -6.41 10.66
C TRP A 189 12.45 -7.59 11.35
N LYS A 190 12.39 -7.59 12.68
CA LYS A 190 12.00 -8.78 13.43
C LYS A 190 10.48 -9.01 13.30
N ALA A 191 10.12 -10.12 12.66
CA ALA A 191 8.77 -10.64 12.61
C ALA A 191 8.44 -11.43 13.89
N TYR A 192 7.21 -11.29 14.38
CA TYR A 192 6.66 -12.13 15.44
C TYR A 192 5.48 -12.91 14.88
N ASN A 193 5.70 -14.20 14.64
CA ASN A 193 4.67 -15.09 14.10
C ASN A 193 3.49 -15.17 15.07
N ARG A 194 2.29 -15.28 14.50
CA ARG A 194 1.07 -15.48 15.30
C ARG A 194 1.12 -16.85 16.02
N PRO A 195 0.72 -16.95 17.30
CA PRO A 195 0.17 -15.91 18.17
C PRO A 195 1.24 -14.95 18.73
N ALA A 196 0.91 -13.65 18.71
CA ALA A 196 1.74 -12.56 19.21
C ALA A 196 0.87 -11.49 19.92
N ASP A 197 -0.24 -11.91 20.54
CA ASP A 197 -1.26 -11.01 21.09
C ASP A 197 -0.84 -10.31 22.40
N ASP A 198 0.21 -10.80 23.06
CA ASP A 198 0.73 -10.26 24.32
C ASP A 198 1.53 -8.95 24.13
N PHE A 199 1.92 -8.60 22.89
CA PHE A 199 2.64 -7.36 22.65
C PHE A 199 1.73 -6.14 22.85
N HIS A 200 2.24 -5.14 23.58
CA HIS A 200 1.51 -3.89 23.82
C HIS A 200 1.08 -3.19 22.51
N ILE A 201 1.90 -3.25 21.47
CA ILE A 201 1.58 -2.66 20.17
C ILE A 201 0.38 -3.33 19.50
N ARG A 202 0.23 -4.65 19.64
CA ARG A 202 -0.91 -5.42 19.12
C ARG A 202 -2.19 -5.01 19.85
N GLN A 203 -2.12 -4.88 21.17
CA GLN A 203 -3.26 -4.41 21.98
C GLN A 203 -3.67 -2.99 21.60
N LYS A 204 -2.69 -2.09 21.38
CA LYS A 204 -2.93 -0.72 20.89
C LYS A 204 -3.57 -0.71 19.50
N TYR A 205 -3.09 -1.53 18.57
CA TYR A 205 -3.68 -1.69 17.25
C TYR A 205 -5.14 -2.15 17.34
N VAL A 206 -5.42 -3.22 18.09
CA VAL A 206 -6.79 -3.74 18.26
C VAL A 206 -7.71 -2.69 18.89
N ALA A 207 -7.24 -1.94 19.89
CA ALA A 207 -8.01 -0.86 20.50
C ALA A 207 -8.30 0.28 19.51
N SER A 208 -7.38 0.56 18.57
CA SER A 208 -7.58 1.60 17.55
C SER A 208 -8.72 1.25 16.59
N LEU A 209 -8.90 -0.03 16.25
CA LEU A 209 -9.98 -0.47 15.36
C LEU A 209 -11.37 -0.21 15.97
N GLN A 210 -11.51 -0.37 17.30
CA GLN A 210 -12.78 -0.19 18.01
C GLN A 210 -13.23 1.28 18.14
N GLY A 211 -12.33 2.24 17.87
CA GLY A 211 -12.60 3.68 17.94
C GLY A 211 -12.89 4.35 16.60
N SER A 212 -12.99 3.57 15.51
CA SER A 212 -13.11 4.04 14.11
C SER A 212 -14.56 4.14 13.62
#